data_AF-A0A969JLF9-F1
#
_entry.id   AF-A0A969JLF9-F1
#
_cell.length_a   1.000
_cell.length_b   1.000
_cell.length_c   1.000
_cell.angle_alpha   90.00
_cell.angle_beta   90.00
_cell.angle_gamma   90.00
#
_symmetry.space_group_name_H-M   'P 1'
#
loop_
_entity.id
_entity.type
_entity.pdbx_description
1 polymer ?
#
loop_
_entity_poly.entity_id
_entity_poly.type
_entity_poly.pdbx_seq_one_letter_code
_entity_poly.pdbx_strand_id
1 'polypeptide(L)'
;MKRMIRSFSMIINYKTFIVTAMAVISAYVCFHNGLIAKFPDMLVGVAIVFPVVFSIGSAYNRRETALQRLADFKGHAIALYYATKDWTASKENDLPSRSRELIIQMYTTMKQTFNSHNKAEYNKNEEDMYALFNKLSSVTMDMRNAGVQSGEISRVSQYVSKMMIAFDNMKIIHQYRTPVTLRTYSKVFIYIFPVIYGPYFASTFHDFSAGWST
;
A
#
# COMPACT_ATOMS: atom_id res chain seq x y z
N MET A 1 18.26 -24.33 0.20
CA MET A 1 17.04 -25.14 0.41
C MET A 1 16.04 -24.55 1.42
N LYS A 2 16.42 -24.27 2.67
CA LYS A 2 15.48 -23.80 3.73
C LYS A 2 14.75 -22.48 3.41
N ARG A 3 15.39 -21.52 2.71
CA ARG A 3 14.76 -20.28 2.22
C ARG A 3 13.76 -20.54 1.10
N MET A 4 14.12 -21.41 0.15
CA MET A 4 13.27 -21.78 -0.99
C MET A 4 12.01 -22.50 -0.53
N ILE A 5 12.12 -23.43 0.42
CA ILE A 5 10.98 -24.16 1.00
C ILE A 5 10.07 -23.22 1.79
N ARG A 6 10.61 -22.24 2.53
CA ARG A 6 9.80 -21.20 3.19
C ARG A 6 9.06 -20.32 2.19
N SER A 7 9.70 -19.94 1.07
CA SER A 7 9.04 -19.17 0.02
C SER A 7 7.93 -19.98 -0.66
N PHE A 8 8.17 -21.25 -0.98
CA PHE A 8 7.15 -22.14 -1.53
C PHE A 8 6.00 -22.40 -0.56
N SER A 9 6.29 -22.62 0.73
CA SER A 9 5.27 -22.77 1.77
C SER A 9 4.49 -21.49 2.06
N MET A 10 5.00 -20.32 1.66
CA MET A 10 4.26 -19.06 1.74
C MET A 10 3.28 -18.90 0.57
N ILE A 11 3.59 -19.52 -0.57
CA ILE A 11 2.76 -19.52 -1.79
C ILE A 11 1.68 -20.61 -1.71
N ILE A 12 2.07 -21.84 -1.34
CA ILE A 12 1.17 -22.98 -1.17
C ILE A 12 0.66 -22.97 0.27
N ASN A 13 -0.59 -22.54 0.43
CA ASN A 13 -1.25 -22.41 1.72
C ASN A 13 -2.35 -23.48 1.84
N TYR A 14 -2.87 -23.74 3.04
CA TYR A 14 -4.01 -24.65 3.23
C TYR A 14 -5.19 -24.33 2.29
N LYS A 15 -5.40 -23.05 1.96
CA LYS A 15 -6.40 -22.59 0.98
C LYS A 15 -6.19 -23.16 -0.42
N THR A 16 -4.95 -23.29 -0.89
CA THR A 16 -4.69 -23.87 -2.22
C THR A 16 -5.05 -25.35 -2.23
N PHE A 17 -4.79 -26.08 -1.15
CA PHE A 17 -5.22 -27.48 -1.01
C PHE A 17 -6.74 -27.63 -1.05
N ILE A 18 -7.49 -26.74 -0.37
CA ILE A 18 -8.96 -26.75 -0.44
C ILE A 18 -9.44 -26.55 -1.88
N VAL A 19 -8.90 -25.55 -2.59
CA VAL A 19 -9.29 -25.27 -3.98
C VAL A 19 -8.98 -26.45 -4.90
N THR A 20 -7.81 -27.07 -4.77
CA THR A 20 -7.43 -28.26 -5.53
C THR A 20 -8.36 -29.43 -5.23
N ALA A 21 -8.67 -29.69 -3.96
CA ALA A 21 -9.59 -30.76 -3.57
C ALA A 21 -10.99 -30.54 -4.16
N MET A 22 -11.52 -29.32 -4.09
CA MET A 22 -12.81 -28.97 -4.70
C MET A 22 -12.81 -29.19 -6.21
N ALA A 23 -11.72 -28.83 -6.90
CA ALA A 23 -11.58 -29.04 -8.34
C ALA A 23 -11.61 -30.52 -8.71
N VAL A 24 -10.84 -31.35 -8.00
CA VAL A 24 -10.76 -32.80 -8.23
C VAL A 24 -12.10 -33.48 -7.95
N ILE A 25 -12.73 -33.16 -6.81
CA ILE A 25 -14.04 -33.71 -6.44
C ILE A 25 -15.08 -33.33 -7.50
N SER A 26 -15.11 -32.06 -7.92
CA SER A 26 -16.06 -31.60 -8.93
C SER A 26 -15.87 -32.31 -10.27
N ALA A 27 -14.63 -32.43 -10.76
CA ALA A 27 -14.34 -33.13 -12.01
C ALA A 27 -14.71 -34.62 -11.92
N TYR A 28 -14.39 -35.28 -10.79
CA TYR A 28 -14.73 -36.68 -10.56
C TYR A 28 -16.24 -36.94 -10.56
N VAL A 29 -17.01 -36.12 -9.83
CA VAL A 29 -18.48 -36.22 -9.78
C VAL A 29 -19.10 -35.96 -11.15
N CYS A 30 -18.60 -34.95 -11.89
CA CYS A 30 -19.09 -34.66 -13.23
C CYS A 30 -18.80 -35.80 -14.23
N PHE A 31 -17.61 -36.40 -14.16
CA PHE A 31 -17.23 -37.54 -15.00
C PHE A 31 -18.11 -38.76 -14.73
N HIS A 32 -18.29 -39.14 -13.45
CA HIS A 32 -19.08 -40.32 -13.09
C HIS A 32 -20.57 -40.18 -13.47
N ASN A 33 -21.12 -38.96 -13.34
CA ASN A 33 -22.53 -38.68 -13.65
C ASN A 33 -22.77 -38.32 -15.14
N GLY A 34 -21.73 -38.35 -15.99
CA GLY A 34 -21.85 -37.96 -17.39
C GLY A 34 -22.24 -36.50 -17.61
N LEU A 35 -21.98 -35.62 -16.63
CA LEU A 35 -22.27 -34.19 -16.69
C LEU A 35 -21.18 -33.49 -17.50
N ILE A 36 -21.39 -33.41 -18.82
CA ILE A 36 -20.45 -32.90 -19.79
C ILE A 36 -20.95 -31.55 -20.31
N ALA A 37 -20.11 -30.51 -20.27
CA ALA A 37 -20.45 -29.21 -20.85
C ALA A 37 -19.23 -28.54 -21.48
N LYS A 38 -19.38 -28.04 -22.71
CA LYS A 38 -18.37 -27.23 -23.39
C LYS A 38 -18.54 -25.77 -22.98
N PHE A 39 -17.52 -25.20 -22.35
CA PHE A 39 -17.48 -23.80 -21.98
C PHE A 39 -16.41 -23.07 -22.81
N PRO A 40 -16.60 -21.77 -23.14
CA PRO A 40 -15.55 -20.98 -23.77
C PRO A 40 -14.41 -20.71 -22.79
N ASP A 41 -13.19 -21.12 -23.14
CA ASP A 41 -11.99 -20.95 -22.30
C ASP A 41 -11.68 -19.47 -21.98
N MET A 42 -12.13 -18.54 -22.84
CA MET A 42 -11.98 -17.10 -22.62
C MET A 42 -12.75 -16.60 -21.40
N LEU A 43 -13.88 -17.23 -21.05
CA LEU A 43 -14.74 -16.78 -19.95
C LEU A 43 -13.97 -16.86 -18.61
N VAL A 44 -13.10 -17.87 -18.49
CA VAL A 44 -12.15 -18.06 -17.38
C VAL A 44 -11.15 -16.93 -17.29
N GLY A 45 -10.51 -16.64 -18.42
CA GLY A 45 -9.47 -15.65 -18.53
C GLY A 45 -10.01 -14.29 -18.12
N VAL A 46 -11.15 -13.89 -18.68
CA VAL A 46 -11.74 -12.59 -18.38
C VAL A 46 -12.24 -12.53 -16.93
N ALA A 47 -12.95 -13.54 -16.44
CA ALA A 47 -13.53 -13.50 -15.10
C ALA A 47 -12.50 -13.55 -13.96
N ILE A 48 -11.35 -14.20 -14.15
CA ILE A 48 -10.31 -14.32 -13.12
C ILE A 48 -9.19 -13.29 -13.30
N VAL A 49 -8.66 -13.15 -14.52
CA VAL A 49 -7.47 -12.32 -14.76
C VAL A 49 -7.80 -10.86 -14.53
N PHE A 50 -8.94 -10.36 -15.04
CA PHE A 50 -9.27 -8.93 -14.95
C PHE A 50 -9.36 -8.42 -13.50
N PRO A 51 -10.15 -9.03 -12.59
CA PRO A 51 -10.24 -8.54 -11.21
C PRO A 51 -8.94 -8.71 -10.43
N VAL A 52 -8.19 -9.78 -10.70
CA VAL A 52 -6.89 -10.00 -10.06
C VAL A 52 -5.91 -8.90 -10.47
N VAL A 53 -5.78 -8.62 -11.77
CA VAL A 53 -4.91 -7.55 -12.28
C VAL A 53 -5.36 -6.19 -11.74
N PHE A 54 -6.66 -5.91 -11.73
CA PHE A 54 -7.18 -4.65 -11.19
C PHE A 54 -6.91 -4.50 -9.69
N SER A 55 -7.11 -5.57 -8.91
CA SER A 55 -6.81 -5.57 -7.48
C SER A 55 -5.31 -5.35 -7.20
N ILE A 56 -4.42 -5.92 -8.02
CA ILE A 56 -2.97 -5.74 -7.92
C ILE A 56 -2.60 -4.30 -8.28
N GLY A 57 -3.09 -3.80 -9.43
CA GLY A 57 -2.81 -2.45 -9.91
C GLY A 57 -3.26 -1.37 -8.92
N SER A 58 -4.46 -1.51 -8.35
CA SER A 58 -4.97 -0.60 -7.32
C SER A 58 -4.10 -0.59 -6.06
N ALA A 59 -3.66 -1.76 -5.59
CA ALA A 59 -2.77 -1.87 -4.44
C ALA A 59 -1.38 -1.26 -4.72
N TYR A 60 -0.85 -1.47 -5.93
CA TYR A 60 0.41 -0.90 -6.38
C TYR A 60 0.33 0.63 -6.45
N ASN A 61 -0.67 1.18 -7.14
CA ASN A 61 -0.86 2.63 -7.27
C ASN A 61 -1.03 3.31 -5.92
N ARG A 62 -1.73 2.68 -4.96
CA ARG A 62 -1.85 3.21 -3.60
C ARG A 62 -0.51 3.25 -2.88
N ARG A 63 0.32 2.22 -3.02
CA ARG A 63 1.68 2.18 -2.45
C ARG A 63 2.55 3.29 -3.05
N GLU A 64 2.59 3.40 -4.38
CA GLU A 64 3.40 4.42 -5.06
C GLU A 64 2.96 5.83 -4.66
N THR A 65 1.64 6.07 -4.60
CA THR A 65 1.10 7.36 -4.15
C THR A 65 1.53 7.66 -2.70
N ALA A 66 1.47 6.69 -1.79
CA ALA A 66 1.90 6.89 -0.40
C ALA A 66 3.41 7.20 -0.31
N LEU A 67 4.23 6.49 -1.08
CA LEU A 67 5.68 6.72 -1.14
C LEU A 67 6.00 8.11 -1.72
N GLN A 68 5.26 8.55 -2.73
CA GLN A 68 5.39 9.89 -3.29
C GLN A 68 5.11 10.96 -2.23
N ARG A 69 4.04 10.83 -1.43
CA ARG A 69 3.74 11.80 -0.36
C ARG A 69 4.78 11.78 0.77
N LEU A 70 5.34 10.62 1.08
CA LEU A 70 6.46 10.53 2.01
C LEU A 70 7.71 11.22 1.46
N ALA A 71 7.98 11.08 0.16
CA ALA A 71 9.08 11.76 -0.51
C ALA A 71 8.88 13.29 -0.51
N ASP A 72 7.67 13.78 -0.81
CA ASP A 72 7.31 15.19 -0.75
C ASP A 72 7.55 15.76 0.66
N PHE A 73 7.08 15.06 1.70
CA PHE A 73 7.31 15.45 3.10
C PHE A 73 8.80 15.56 3.43
N LYS A 74 9.59 14.53 3.09
CA LYS A 74 11.04 14.52 3.35
C LYS A 74 11.78 15.59 2.56
N GLY A 75 11.42 15.81 1.30
CA GLY A 75 12.03 16.81 0.43
C GLY A 75 11.85 18.21 1.00
N HIS A 76 10.63 18.55 1.43
CA HIS A 76 10.36 19.83 2.08
C HIS A 76 11.01 19.97 3.45
N ALA A 77 11.08 18.91 4.25
CA ALA A 77 11.78 18.92 5.53
C ALA A 77 13.30 19.19 5.37
N ILE A 78 13.95 18.53 4.40
CA ILE A 78 15.37 18.75 4.10
C ILE A 78 15.60 20.16 3.56
N ALA A 79 14.75 20.63 2.65
CA ALA A 79 14.83 21.99 2.13
C ALA A 79 14.69 23.04 3.25
N LEU A 80 13.80 22.81 4.21
CA LEU A 80 13.64 23.64 5.38
C LEU A 80 14.90 23.67 6.25
N TYR A 81 15.49 22.50 6.52
CA TYR A 81 16.76 22.41 7.27
C TYR A 81 17.88 23.20 6.58
N TYR A 82 18.03 23.06 5.26
CA TYR A 82 19.03 23.84 4.52
C TYR A 82 18.73 25.34 4.54
N ALA A 83 17.46 25.75 4.44
CA ALA A 83 17.09 27.15 4.60
C ALA A 83 17.48 27.70 5.99
N THR A 84 17.23 26.95 7.06
CA THR A 84 17.64 27.36 8.43
C THR A 84 19.15 27.42 8.61
N LYS A 85 19.92 26.65 7.83
CA LYS A 85 21.40 26.59 7.91
C LYS A 85 22.09 27.65 7.06
N ASP A 86 21.59 27.88 5.85
CA ASP A 86 22.33 28.61 4.81
C ASP A 86 21.78 30.02 4.57
N TRP A 87 20.50 30.29 4.86
CA TRP A 87 19.88 31.59 4.55
C TRP A 87 19.97 32.59 5.71
N THR A 88 20.29 32.13 6.92
CA THR A 88 20.45 33.00 8.09
C THR A 88 21.72 33.84 7.98
N ALA A 89 21.60 35.15 8.23
CA ALA A 89 22.73 36.08 8.12
C ALA A 89 23.78 35.85 9.22
N SER A 90 23.34 35.53 10.44
CA SER A 90 24.22 35.08 11.52
C SER A 90 24.35 33.55 11.49
N LYS A 91 25.57 33.03 11.63
CA LYS A 91 25.82 31.58 11.83
C LYS A 91 25.81 31.17 13.30
N GLU A 92 25.78 32.13 14.22
CA GLU A 92 25.59 31.89 15.65
C GLU A 92 24.09 31.88 15.96
N ASN A 93 23.40 30.82 15.53
CA ASN A 93 22.01 30.59 15.90
C ASN A 93 21.74 29.09 16.09
N ASP A 94 20.73 28.76 16.87
CA ASP A 94 20.29 27.40 17.18
C ASP A 94 19.21 26.89 16.20
N LEU A 95 18.91 27.64 15.13
CA LEU A 95 17.83 27.32 14.20
C LEU A 95 18.07 26.00 13.46
N PRO A 96 19.29 25.67 12.96
CA PRO A 96 19.56 24.41 12.29
C PRO A 96 19.44 23.19 13.21
N SER A 97 19.94 23.29 14.44
CA SER A 97 19.85 22.19 15.41
C SER A 97 18.40 21.96 15.83
N ARG A 98 17.67 23.03 16.15
CA ARG A 98 16.25 22.98 16.50
C ARG A 98 15.38 22.47 15.36
N SER A 99 15.61 22.91 14.13
CA SER A 99 14.87 22.43 12.95
C SER A 99 15.13 20.94 12.70
N ARG A 100 16.39 20.50 12.82
CA ARG A 100 16.76 19.08 12.70
C ARG A 100 16.07 18.21 13.75
N GLU A 101 16.09 18.63 15.02
CA GLU A 101 15.43 17.89 16.11
C GLU A 101 13.93 17.77 15.88
N LEU A 102 13.26 18.87 15.48
CA LEU A 102 11.84 18.86 15.16
C LEU A 102 11.54 17.91 13.99
N ILE A 103 12.33 17.93 12.92
CA ILE A 103 12.15 17.03 11.77
C ILE A 103 12.31 15.55 12.20
N ILE A 104 13.28 15.23 13.05
CA ILE A 104 13.47 13.87 13.57
C ILE A 104 12.29 13.44 14.45
N GLN A 105 11.81 14.34 15.32
CA GLN A 105 10.63 14.08 16.15
C GLN A 105 9.40 13.84 15.27
N MET A 106 9.15 14.70 14.27
CA MET A 106 8.06 14.52 13.31
C MET A 106 8.15 13.19 12.56
N TYR A 107 9.34 12.78 12.12
CA TYR A 107 9.50 11.48 11.46
C TYR A 107 9.16 10.31 12.41
N THR A 108 9.54 10.42 13.68
CA THR A 108 9.27 9.42 14.71
C THR A 108 7.78 9.35 15.05
N THR A 109 7.14 10.50 15.29
CA THR A 109 5.70 10.61 15.53
C THR A 109 4.91 10.06 14.35
N MET A 110 5.30 10.40 13.11
CA MET A 110 4.64 9.88 11.90
C MET A 110 4.68 8.35 11.83
N LYS A 111 5.83 7.75 12.18
CA LYS A 111 5.99 6.30 12.25
C LYS A 111 5.12 5.70 13.36
N GLN A 112 4.98 6.37 14.49
CA GLN A 112 4.09 5.94 15.58
C GLN A 112 2.63 6.01 15.10
N THR A 113 2.17 7.14 14.57
CA THR A 113 0.81 7.33 14.03
C THR A 113 0.40 6.21 13.07
N PHE A 114 1.24 5.86 12.09
CA PHE A 114 0.90 4.84 11.10
C PHE A 114 1.07 3.39 11.57
N ASN A 115 1.69 3.17 12.73
CA ASN A 115 1.80 1.86 13.37
C ASN A 115 0.83 1.68 14.55
N SER A 116 0.15 2.75 14.99
CA SER A 116 -0.84 2.67 16.06
C SER A 116 -2.02 1.80 15.64
N HIS A 117 -2.39 0.85 16.49
CA HIS A 117 -3.55 -0.03 16.28
C HIS A 117 -4.79 0.50 17.02
N ASN A 118 -4.59 1.36 18.02
CA ASN A 118 -5.66 1.95 18.83
C ASN A 118 -6.02 3.36 18.30
N LYS A 119 -7.32 3.64 18.22
CA LYS A 119 -7.86 4.95 17.80
C LYS A 119 -7.46 6.08 18.76
N ALA A 120 -7.41 5.81 20.07
CA ALA A 120 -7.01 6.83 21.06
C ALA A 120 -5.54 7.24 20.89
N GLU A 121 -4.65 6.26 20.68
CA GLU A 121 -3.23 6.48 20.43
C GLU A 121 -3.00 7.22 19.11
N TYR A 122 -3.76 6.84 18.07
CA TYR A 122 -3.72 7.50 16.77
C TYR A 122 -4.07 9.00 16.87
N ASN A 123 -5.20 9.33 17.52
CA ASN A 123 -5.64 10.71 17.69
C ASN A 123 -4.62 11.54 18.48
N LYS A 124 -4.04 10.96 19.54
CA LYS A 124 -2.99 11.62 20.32
C LYS A 124 -1.76 11.91 19.45
N ASN A 125 -1.29 10.93 18.68
CA ASN A 125 -0.13 11.10 17.81
C ASN A 125 -0.40 12.13 16.69
N GLU A 126 -1.65 12.26 16.24
CA GLU A 126 -2.07 13.29 15.30
C GLU A 126 -2.02 14.69 15.93
N GLU A 127 -2.54 14.86 17.15
CA GLU A 127 -2.42 16.11 17.92
C GLU A 127 -0.95 16.50 18.14
N ASP A 128 -0.11 15.53 18.55
CA ASP A 128 1.32 15.73 18.74
C ASP A 128 2.02 16.16 17.44
N MET A 129 1.60 15.62 16.28
CA MET A 129 2.12 16.03 14.97
C MET A 129 1.77 17.49 14.65
N TYR A 130 0.52 17.91 14.87
CA TYR A 130 0.12 19.30 14.63
C TYR A 130 0.81 20.27 15.60
N ALA A 131 1.06 19.85 16.85
CA ALA A 131 1.88 20.62 17.77
C ALA A 131 3.32 20.78 17.27
N LEU A 132 3.91 19.76 16.65
CA LEU A 132 5.22 19.85 16.02
C LEU A 132 5.22 20.77 14.79
N PHE A 133 4.18 20.73 13.95
CA PHE A 133 4.01 21.68 12.85
C PHE A 133 3.93 23.13 13.33
N ASN A 134 3.20 23.38 14.42
CA ASN A 134 3.14 24.70 15.03
C ASN A 134 4.53 25.18 15.50
N LYS A 135 5.28 24.31 16.21
CA LYS A 135 6.67 24.61 16.61
C LYS A 135 7.57 24.88 15.41
N LEU A 136 7.42 24.11 14.32
CA LEU A 136 8.18 24.29 13.09
C LEU A 136 7.85 25.62 12.41
N SER A 137 6.57 26.01 12.42
CA SER A 137 6.14 27.33 11.94
C SER A 137 6.67 28.47 12.79
N SER A 138 6.90 28.28 14.09
CA SER A 138 7.56 29.30 14.92
C SER A 138 9.03 29.49 14.52
N VAL A 139 9.73 28.40 14.18
CA VAL A 139 11.12 28.48 13.67
C VAL A 139 11.21 29.32 12.40
N THR A 140 10.21 29.25 11.51
CA THR A 140 10.20 30.08 10.29
C THR A 140 10.04 31.57 10.60
N MET A 141 9.38 31.93 11.70
CA MET A 141 9.29 33.31 12.19
C MET A 141 10.60 33.74 12.84
N ASP A 142 11.25 32.87 13.60
CA ASP A 142 12.55 33.14 14.22
C ASP A 142 13.65 33.41 13.17
N MET A 143 13.56 32.80 11.99
CA MET A 143 14.43 33.12 10.84
C MET A 143 14.38 34.60 10.44
N ARG A 144 13.25 35.29 10.66
CA ARG A 144 13.13 36.73 10.42
C ARG A 144 14.08 37.53 11.31
N ASN A 145 14.17 37.13 12.57
CA ASN A 145 15.05 37.77 13.54
C ASN A 145 16.53 37.48 13.22
N ALA A 146 16.81 36.37 12.54
CA ALA A 146 18.14 35.99 12.06
C ALA A 146 18.56 36.67 10.73
N GLY A 147 17.80 37.68 10.26
CA GLY A 147 18.15 38.49 9.10
C GLY A 147 17.74 37.93 7.74
N VAL A 148 16.89 36.89 7.70
CA VAL A 148 16.37 36.30 6.46
C VAL A 148 15.35 37.24 5.80
N GLN A 149 15.39 37.36 4.47
CA GLN A 149 14.48 38.26 3.74
C GLN A 149 13.04 37.75 3.74
N SER A 150 12.05 38.66 3.69
CA SER A 150 10.62 38.32 3.68
C SER A 150 10.22 37.34 2.57
N GLY A 151 10.84 37.46 1.38
CA GLY A 151 10.57 36.55 0.25
C GLY A 151 11.04 35.11 0.52
N GLU A 152 12.17 34.94 1.19
CA GLU A 152 12.72 33.65 1.58
C GLU A 152 11.88 33.01 2.70
N ILE A 153 11.48 33.80 3.69
CA ILE A 153 10.57 33.35 4.77
C ILE A 153 9.24 32.84 4.20
N SER A 154 8.69 33.53 3.19
CA SER A 154 7.47 33.06 2.52
C SER A 154 7.66 31.68 1.87
N ARG A 155 8.82 31.41 1.27
CA ARG A 155 9.15 30.08 0.71
C ARG A 155 9.27 29.01 1.79
N VAL A 156 9.93 29.33 2.91
CA VAL A 156 10.09 28.44 4.07
C VAL A 156 8.71 28.08 4.67
N SER A 157 7.82 29.07 4.84
CA SER A 157 6.45 28.83 5.30
C SER A 157 5.64 27.97 4.33
N GLN A 158 5.86 28.12 3.01
CA GLN A 158 5.27 27.21 2.01
C GLN A 158 5.81 25.78 2.15
N TYR A 159 7.08 25.57 2.51
CA TYR A 159 7.58 24.21 2.78
C TYR A 159 6.86 23.56 3.95
N VAL A 160 6.63 24.29 5.04
CA VAL A 160 5.83 23.81 6.18
C VAL A 160 4.42 23.45 5.75
N SER A 161 3.75 24.33 4.99
CA SER A 161 2.41 24.06 4.45
C SER A 161 2.38 22.81 3.56
N LYS A 162 3.36 22.64 2.67
CA LYS A 162 3.46 21.45 1.80
C LYS A 162 3.75 20.18 2.61
N MET A 163 4.53 20.25 3.69
CA MET A 163 4.72 19.13 4.62
C MET A 163 3.40 18.72 5.30
N MET A 164 2.60 19.69 5.75
CA MET A 164 1.28 19.42 6.34
C MET A 164 0.34 18.72 5.35
N ILE A 165 0.24 19.25 4.13
CA ILE A 165 -0.57 18.64 3.06
C ILE A 165 -0.09 17.23 2.73
N ALA A 166 1.23 17.01 2.66
CA ALA A 166 1.79 15.68 2.42
C ALA A 166 1.43 14.69 3.55
N PHE A 167 1.51 15.13 4.81
CA PHE A 167 1.11 14.34 5.97
C PHE A 167 -0.38 13.98 5.93
N ASP A 168 -1.26 14.94 5.68
CA ASP A 168 -2.70 14.69 5.60
C ASP A 168 -3.08 13.77 4.44
N ASN A 169 -2.41 13.90 3.30
CA ASN A 169 -2.61 12.96 2.20
C ASN A 169 -2.18 11.54 2.58
N MET A 170 -1.05 11.37 3.28
CA MET A 170 -0.64 10.06 3.80
C MET A 170 -1.68 9.50 4.79
N LYS A 171 -2.24 10.35 5.65
CA LYS A 171 -3.31 10.03 6.59
C LYS A 171 -4.55 9.49 5.89
N ILE A 172 -5.02 10.20 4.86
CA ILE A 172 -6.16 9.79 4.03
C ILE A 172 -5.87 8.44 3.37
N ILE A 173 -4.69 8.26 2.76
CA ILE A 173 -4.32 6.99 2.13
C ILE A 173 -4.29 5.84 3.16
N HIS A 174 -3.82 6.11 4.38
CA HIS A 174 -3.77 5.12 5.45
C HIS A 174 -5.18 4.71 5.92
N GLN A 175 -6.05 5.67 6.17
CA GLN A 175 -7.38 5.47 6.73
C GLN A 175 -8.37 4.90 5.70
N TYR A 176 -8.38 5.46 4.50
CA TYR A 176 -9.19 4.97 3.37
C TYR A 176 -8.38 3.93 2.60
N ARG A 177 -8.43 2.69 3.11
CA ARG A 177 -7.81 1.54 2.46
C ARG A 177 -8.50 1.22 1.13
N THR A 178 -7.81 0.49 0.27
CA THR A 178 -8.39 -0.03 -0.98
C THR A 178 -9.71 -0.77 -0.70
N PRO A 179 -10.77 -0.52 -1.49
CA PRO A 179 -12.07 -1.12 -1.24
C PRO A 179 -11.96 -2.65 -1.19
N VAL A 180 -12.38 -3.23 -0.07
CA VAL A 180 -12.31 -4.67 0.24
C VAL A 180 -13.04 -5.50 -0.83
N THR A 181 -14.05 -4.90 -1.48
CA THR A 181 -14.91 -5.50 -2.50
C THR A 181 -14.13 -6.17 -3.64
N LEU A 182 -13.07 -5.54 -4.16
CA LEU A 182 -12.29 -6.10 -5.27
C LEU A 182 -11.47 -7.33 -4.86
N ARG A 183 -10.89 -7.28 -3.66
CA ARG A 183 -10.16 -8.43 -3.11
C ARG A 183 -11.11 -9.59 -2.81
N THR A 184 -12.30 -9.29 -2.29
CA THR A 184 -13.33 -10.29 -2.04
C THR A 184 -13.84 -10.89 -3.35
N TYR A 185 -14.05 -10.07 -4.37
CA TYR A 185 -14.41 -10.51 -5.71
C TYR A 185 -13.39 -11.53 -6.23
N SER A 186 -12.10 -11.19 -6.31
CA SER A 186 -11.08 -12.14 -6.78
C SER A 186 -11.07 -13.46 -6.00
N LYS A 187 -11.26 -13.42 -4.68
CA LYS A 187 -11.35 -14.64 -3.86
C LYS A 187 -12.54 -15.50 -4.25
N VAL A 188 -13.72 -14.91 -4.40
CA VAL A 188 -14.95 -15.62 -4.78
C VAL A 188 -14.73 -16.38 -6.09
N PHE A 189 -14.18 -15.71 -7.11
CA PHE A 189 -13.90 -16.36 -8.40
C PHE A 189 -12.87 -17.49 -8.27
N ILE A 190 -11.81 -17.31 -7.48
CA ILE A 190 -10.81 -18.38 -7.26
C ILE A 190 -11.43 -19.64 -6.61
N TYR A 191 -12.43 -19.50 -5.73
CA TYR A 191 -13.07 -20.65 -5.08
C TYR A 191 -14.18 -21.29 -5.92
N ILE A 192 -14.99 -20.48 -6.59
CA ILE A 192 -16.15 -20.98 -7.35
C ILE A 192 -15.73 -21.61 -8.67
N PHE A 193 -14.74 -21.02 -9.32
CA PHE A 193 -14.41 -21.34 -10.69
C PHE A 193 -14.01 -22.82 -10.91
N PRO A 194 -13.18 -23.45 -10.06
CA PRO A 194 -12.81 -24.85 -10.24
C PRO A 194 -13.97 -25.83 -10.07
N VAL A 195 -15.04 -25.44 -9.37
CA VAL A 195 -16.26 -26.24 -9.24
C VAL A 195 -17.12 -26.11 -10.50
N ILE A 196 -17.31 -24.89 -11.00
CA ILE A 196 -18.11 -24.65 -12.22
C ILE A 196 -17.48 -25.32 -13.45
N TYR A 197 -16.15 -25.41 -13.51
CA TYR A 197 -15.44 -26.02 -14.64
C TYR A 197 -15.28 -27.54 -14.55
N GLY A 198 -15.79 -28.21 -13.51
CA GLY A 198 -15.80 -29.67 -13.43
C GLY A 198 -16.36 -30.36 -14.70
N PRO A 199 -17.53 -29.93 -15.24
CA PRO A 199 -18.09 -30.48 -16.48
C PRO A 199 -17.23 -30.24 -17.73
N TYR A 200 -16.49 -29.12 -17.78
CA TYR A 200 -15.56 -28.84 -18.87
C TYR A 200 -14.43 -29.85 -18.88
N PHE A 201 -13.77 -30.05 -17.73
CA PHE A 201 -12.66 -30.99 -17.62
C PHE A 201 -13.10 -32.45 -17.85
N ALA A 202 -14.32 -32.80 -17.46
CA ALA A 202 -14.91 -34.09 -17.79
C ALA A 202 -15.12 -34.24 -19.32
N SER A 203 -15.51 -33.17 -20.02
CA SER A 203 -15.70 -33.18 -21.47
C SER A 203 -14.41 -33.40 -22.25
N THR A 204 -13.30 -32.80 -21.80
CA THR A 204 -12.02 -32.87 -22.49
C THR A 204 -11.18 -34.06 -22.06
N PHE A 205 -11.68 -34.91 -21.16
CA PHE A 205 -10.96 -36.11 -20.69
C PHE A 205 -10.58 -37.02 -21.86
N HIS A 206 -11.51 -37.29 -22.77
CA HIS A 206 -11.25 -38.15 -23.94
C HIS A 206 -10.30 -37.52 -24.96
N ASP A 207 -10.29 -36.20 -25.07
CA ASP A 207 -9.41 -35.47 -25.99
C ASP A 207 -7.95 -35.47 -25.50
N PHE A 208 -7.72 -35.51 -24.19
CA PHE A 208 -6.39 -35.53 -23.57
C PHE A 208 -5.92 -36.91 -23.07
N SER A 209 -6.79 -37.92 -23.05
CA SER A 209 -6.44 -39.30 -22.65
C SER A 209 -5.78 -40.12 -23.76
N ALA A 210 -5.50 -39.52 -24.92
CA ALA A 210 -4.86 -40.15 -26.07
C ALA A 210 -3.39 -40.52 -25.77
N GLY A 211 -3.20 -41.64 -25.07
CA GLY A 211 -1.90 -42.23 -24.76
C GLY A 211 -1.91 -43.37 -23.74
N TRP A 212 -3.03 -43.62 -23.04
CA TRP A 212 -3.11 -44.68 -22.00
C TRP A 212 -4.34 -45.59 -22.15
N SER A 213 -5.02 -45.57 -23.29
CA SER A 213 -5.96 -46.62 -23.68
C SER A 213 -5.42 -47.27 -24.95
N THR A 214 -5.00 -48.51 -24.79
CA THR A 214 -4.77 -49.52 -25.84
C THR A 214 -5.74 -49.40 -27.01
#